data_AF-A0A6C0B117-F1
#
_entry.id   AF-A0A6C0B117-F1
#
_cell.length_a   1.000
_cell.length_b   1.000
_cell.length_c   1.000
_cell.angle_alpha   90.00
_cell.angle_beta   90.00
_cell.angle_gamma   90.00
#
_symmetry.space_group_name_H-M   'P 1'
#
loop_
_entity.id
_entity.type
_entity.pdbx_description
1 polymer ?
#
loop_
_entity_poly.entity_id
_entity_poly.type
_entity_poly.pdbx_seq_one_letter_code
_entity_poly.pdbx_strand_id
1 'polypeptide(L)'
;MQNAQTSNIASIYFKVARTELSTEYDIDIRWSIEEMITNVKPWILRDFQLDNVELVDTNNDAVMFAEDGSALIPSTETLYEKYGETVYMKAFYIRPIIESDDNLRRNAINTNTIQEPMNMATSASSTSSSSSIRRCVICMACEPNMLLGPCNHLCICQNCGTSPTIHTCPICRVAIQNRTVVYM
;
A
#
# COMPACT_ATOMS: atom_id res chain seq x y z
N MET A 1 9.74 -47.79 10.27
CA MET A 1 9.02 -46.99 9.27
C MET A 1 8.32 -45.86 10.02
N GLN A 2 9.01 -44.74 10.21
CA GLN A 2 8.46 -43.58 10.92
C GLN A 2 7.60 -42.81 9.92
N ASN A 3 6.29 -42.76 10.17
CA ASN A 3 5.36 -41.89 9.46
C ASN A 3 5.79 -40.44 9.69
N ALA A 4 6.47 -39.84 8.71
CA ALA A 4 6.61 -38.40 8.65
C ALA A 4 5.21 -37.84 8.35
N GLN A 5 4.51 -37.34 9.37
CA GLN A 5 3.39 -36.44 9.16
C GLN A 5 3.96 -35.17 8.52
N THR A 6 3.98 -35.11 7.19
CA THR A 6 4.19 -33.86 6.48
C THR A 6 3.07 -32.91 6.92
N SER A 7 3.46 -31.87 7.66
CA SER A 7 2.50 -30.85 8.07
C SER A 7 2.07 -30.11 6.80
N ASN A 8 0.76 -30.08 6.53
CA ASN A 8 0.22 -29.37 5.36
C ASN A 8 0.35 -27.84 5.48
N ILE A 9 0.99 -27.34 6.54
CA ILE A 9 1.20 -25.93 6.81
C ILE A 9 2.67 -25.64 6.58
N ALA A 10 2.95 -24.64 5.76
CA ALA A 10 4.28 -24.09 5.54
C ALA A 10 4.36 -22.67 6.11
N SER A 11 5.38 -22.38 6.92
CA SER A 11 5.73 -21.00 7.25
C SER A 11 6.42 -20.38 6.04
N ILE A 12 5.75 -19.45 5.38
CA ILE A 12 6.23 -18.81 4.15
C ILE A 12 6.61 -17.36 4.44
N TYR A 13 7.78 -16.95 3.95
CA TYR A 13 8.33 -15.62 4.15
C TYR A 13 7.79 -14.60 3.15
N PHE A 14 7.40 -13.43 3.64
CA PHE A 14 6.91 -12.31 2.84
C PHE A 14 7.72 -11.04 3.14
N LYS A 15 8.25 -10.39 2.10
CA LYS A 15 9.00 -9.12 2.22
C LYS A 15 8.33 -8.01 1.42
N VAL A 16 8.13 -6.86 2.04
CA VAL A 16 7.65 -5.67 1.33
C VAL A 16 8.76 -5.10 0.47
N ALA A 17 8.51 -5.02 -0.84
CA ALA A 17 9.48 -4.58 -1.85
C ALA A 17 10.06 -3.20 -1.51
N ARG A 18 11.37 -3.01 -1.75
CA ARG A 18 12.12 -1.76 -1.47
C ARG A 18 12.09 -1.30 -0.01
N THR A 19 11.82 -2.20 0.93
CA THR A 19 11.85 -1.91 2.37
C THR A 19 12.50 -3.04 3.17
N GLU A 20 12.73 -2.80 4.46
CA GLU A 20 13.17 -3.80 5.45
C GLU A 20 11.98 -4.51 6.15
N LEU A 21 10.74 -4.22 5.75
CA LEU A 21 9.55 -4.79 6.37
C LEU A 21 9.30 -6.21 5.84
N SER A 22 9.10 -7.15 6.76
CA SER A 22 8.80 -8.53 6.44
C SER A 22 7.97 -9.21 7.52
N THR A 23 7.39 -10.35 7.17
CA THR A 23 6.63 -11.21 8.06
C THR A 23 6.64 -12.65 7.54
N GLU A 24 6.24 -13.58 8.38
CA GLU A 24 6.02 -14.98 8.02
C GLU A 24 4.56 -15.35 8.30
N TYR A 25 3.95 -16.10 7.39
CA TYR A 25 2.60 -16.60 7.55
C TYR A 25 2.58 -18.12 7.44
N ASP A 26 1.78 -18.75 8.29
CA ASP A 26 1.45 -20.17 8.22
C ASP A 26 0.39 -20.40 7.14
N ILE A 27 0.81 -20.98 6.02
CA ILE A 27 -0.03 -21.17 4.82
C ILE A 27 -0.30 -22.66 4.61
N ASP A 28 -1.57 -23.04 4.37
CA ASP A 28 -1.91 -24.40 3.96
C ASP A 28 -1.46 -24.64 2.51
N ILE A 29 -0.53 -25.57 2.30
CA ILE A 29 0.05 -25.89 0.99
C ILE A 29 -0.96 -26.51 0.01
N ARG A 30 -2.14 -26.90 0.50
CA ARG A 30 -3.26 -27.41 -0.31
C ARG A 30 -4.15 -26.29 -0.84
N TRP A 31 -3.95 -25.05 -0.40
CA TRP A 31 -4.62 -23.91 -1.03
C TRP A 31 -4.13 -23.75 -2.46
N SER A 32 -5.08 -23.48 -3.34
CA SER A 32 -4.80 -22.93 -4.67
C SER A 32 -4.04 -21.60 -4.54
N ILE A 33 -3.30 -21.22 -5.59
CA ILE A 33 -2.65 -19.91 -5.62
C ILE A 33 -3.67 -18.78 -5.46
N GLU A 34 -4.87 -18.92 -6.04
CA GLU A 34 -5.96 -17.97 -5.88
C GLU A 34 -6.45 -17.86 -4.42
N GLU A 35 -6.67 -18.99 -3.74
CA GLU A 35 -7.07 -19.02 -2.33
C GLU A 35 -5.99 -18.43 -1.42
N MET A 36 -4.71 -18.76 -1.67
CA MET A 36 -3.60 -18.18 -0.93
C MET A 36 -3.59 -16.66 -1.06
N ILE A 37 -3.67 -16.13 -2.29
CA ILE A 37 -3.69 -14.67 -2.52
C ILE A 37 -4.88 -14.04 -1.79
N THR A 38 -6.07 -14.65 -1.92
CA THR A 38 -7.33 -14.13 -1.34
C THR A 38 -7.29 -14.09 0.18
N ASN A 39 -6.74 -15.13 0.82
CA ASN A 39 -6.69 -15.22 2.29
C ASN A 39 -5.56 -14.39 2.89
N VAL A 40 -4.39 -14.36 2.25
CA VAL A 40 -3.19 -13.70 2.79
C VAL A 40 -3.21 -12.18 2.57
N LYS A 41 -3.77 -11.71 1.43
CA LYS A 41 -3.84 -10.28 1.11
C LYS A 41 -4.45 -9.43 2.25
N PRO A 42 -5.62 -9.74 2.84
CA PRO A 42 -6.17 -8.92 3.94
C PRO A 42 -5.33 -8.97 5.22
N TRP A 43 -4.51 -10.00 5.45
CA TRP A 43 -3.56 -10.05 6.57
C TRP A 43 -2.43 -9.06 6.32
N ILE A 44 -1.83 -9.10 5.13
CA ILE A 44 -0.78 -8.17 4.69
C ILE A 44 -1.24 -6.72 4.78
N LEU A 45 -2.42 -6.40 4.24
CA LEU A 45 -2.95 -5.03 4.25
C LEU A 45 -3.09 -4.50 5.68
N ARG A 46 -3.52 -5.36 6.61
CA ARG A 46 -3.67 -5.03 8.03
C ARG A 46 -2.32 -4.86 8.73
N ASP A 47 -1.41 -5.81 8.55
CA ASP A 47 -0.14 -5.86 9.29
C ASP A 47 0.80 -4.73 8.86
N PHE A 48 0.79 -4.39 7.57
CA PHE A 48 1.64 -3.34 7.00
C PHE A 48 0.92 -2.01 6.76
N GLN A 49 -0.39 -1.91 7.06
CA GLN A 49 -1.21 -0.70 6.86
C GLN A 49 -1.18 -0.21 5.40
N LEU A 50 -1.39 -1.13 4.46
CA LEU A 50 -1.39 -0.88 3.02
C LEU A 50 -2.82 -0.88 2.47
N ASP A 51 -3.07 -0.13 1.40
CA ASP A 51 -4.39 -0.04 0.76
C ASP A 51 -4.60 -1.12 -0.31
N ASN A 52 -3.59 -1.36 -1.15
CA ASN A 52 -3.62 -2.38 -2.19
C ASN A 52 -2.23 -2.96 -2.43
N VAL A 53 -2.17 -4.26 -2.74
CA VAL A 53 -0.93 -4.99 -2.97
C VAL A 53 -1.12 -6.08 -4.03
N GLU A 54 -0.02 -6.41 -4.68
CA GLU A 54 0.16 -7.66 -5.41
C GLU A 54 1.33 -8.45 -4.83
N LEU A 55 1.26 -9.77 -4.97
CA LEU A 55 2.34 -10.66 -4.57
C LEU A 55 3.21 -10.93 -5.78
N VAL A 56 4.51 -11.05 -5.59
CA VAL A 56 5.47 -11.38 -6.64
C VAL A 56 6.26 -12.61 -6.19
N ASP A 57 6.36 -13.60 -7.08
CA ASP A 57 7.17 -14.79 -6.84
C ASP A 57 8.67 -14.46 -6.96
N THR A 58 9.48 -15.02 -6.07
CA THR A 58 10.95 -14.85 -6.06
C THR A 58 11.65 -15.59 -7.19
N ASN A 59 10.97 -16.51 -7.87
CA ASN A 59 11.59 -17.43 -8.83
C ASN A 59 11.76 -16.87 -10.27
N ASN A 60 11.86 -15.55 -10.43
CA ASN A 60 11.99 -14.93 -11.75
C ASN A 60 13.45 -14.57 -12.07
N ASP A 61 14.17 -15.51 -12.71
CA ASP A 61 15.55 -15.33 -13.16
C ASP A 61 15.72 -14.25 -14.27
N ALA A 62 14.63 -13.68 -14.79
CA ALA A 62 14.66 -12.76 -15.93
C ALA A 62 14.79 -11.27 -15.56
N VAL A 63 14.84 -10.92 -14.26
CA VAL A 63 14.88 -9.52 -13.80
C VAL A 63 16.11 -9.23 -12.93
N MET A 64 16.66 -8.02 -13.06
CA MET A 64 17.83 -7.56 -12.28
C MET A 64 17.58 -7.58 -10.76
N PHE A 65 16.33 -7.38 -10.34
CA PHE A 65 15.89 -7.45 -8.95
C PHE A 65 14.67 -8.38 -8.84
N ALA A 66 14.74 -9.41 -7.99
CA ALA A 66 13.66 -10.39 -7.85
C ALA A 66 12.31 -9.76 -7.43
N GLU A 67 12.32 -8.61 -6.75
CA GLU A 67 11.12 -7.85 -6.38
C GLU A 67 10.41 -7.17 -7.56
N ASP A 68 11.09 -7.03 -8.70
CA ASP A 68 10.54 -6.45 -9.93
C ASP A 68 9.95 -7.52 -10.88
N GLY A 69 9.85 -8.76 -10.41
CA GLY A 69 9.19 -9.84 -11.14
C GLY A 69 7.72 -9.54 -11.44
N SER A 70 7.16 -10.31 -12.39
CA SER A 70 5.72 -10.27 -12.68
C SER A 70 4.90 -10.62 -11.44
N ALA A 71 3.73 -9.99 -11.31
CA ALA A 71 2.77 -10.33 -10.28
C ALA A 71 2.39 -11.82 -10.36
N LEU A 72 2.22 -12.44 -9.19
CA LEU A 72 1.78 -13.81 -9.04
C LEU A 72 0.36 -13.92 -9.60
N ILE A 73 0.25 -14.70 -10.68
CA ILE A 73 -1.01 -14.91 -11.37
C ILE A 73 -1.86 -15.88 -10.55
N PRO A 74 -3.12 -15.54 -10.22
CA PRO A 74 -4.07 -16.47 -9.60
C PRO A 74 -4.27 -17.71 -10.49
N SER A 75 -4.26 -18.88 -9.87
CA SER A 75 -4.50 -20.16 -10.54
C SER A 75 -5.15 -21.14 -9.59
N THR A 76 -5.87 -22.12 -10.13
CA THR A 76 -6.51 -23.20 -9.38
C THR A 76 -5.54 -24.28 -8.92
N GLU A 77 -4.31 -24.29 -9.45
CA GLU A 77 -3.21 -25.15 -8.99
C GLU A 77 -2.85 -24.84 -7.53
N THR A 78 -2.64 -25.88 -6.73
CA THR A 78 -2.23 -25.76 -5.33
C THR A 78 -0.77 -25.30 -5.19
N LEU A 79 -0.43 -24.72 -4.04
CA LEU A 79 0.94 -24.34 -3.72
C LEU A 79 1.92 -25.51 -3.85
N TYR A 80 1.51 -26.70 -3.38
CA TYR A 80 2.33 -27.90 -3.47
C TYR A 80 2.45 -28.42 -4.91
N GLU A 81 1.40 -28.37 -5.72
CA GLU A 81 1.49 -28.76 -7.14
C GLU A 81 2.44 -27.83 -7.90
N LYS A 82 2.34 -26.52 -7.67
CA LYS A 82 3.15 -25.51 -8.37
C LYS A 82 4.63 -25.53 -7.96
N TYR A 83 4.91 -25.64 -6.66
CA TYR A 83 6.26 -25.45 -6.12
C TYR A 83 6.89 -26.75 -5.57
N GLY A 84 6.13 -27.84 -5.45
CA GLY A 84 6.59 -29.09 -4.87
C GLY A 84 7.14 -28.92 -3.45
N GLU A 85 8.15 -29.73 -3.11
CA GLU A 85 8.84 -29.65 -1.81
C GLU A 85 9.56 -28.31 -1.59
N THR A 86 9.82 -27.52 -2.64
CA THR A 86 10.47 -26.23 -2.48
C THR A 86 9.58 -25.19 -1.81
N VAL A 87 8.26 -25.45 -1.68
CA VAL A 87 7.28 -24.56 -1.05
C VAL A 87 7.70 -24.10 0.36
N TYR A 88 8.36 -24.97 1.14
CA TYR A 88 8.82 -24.67 2.51
C TYR A 88 10.00 -23.70 2.57
N MET A 89 10.66 -23.46 1.44
CA MET A 89 11.76 -22.50 1.31
C MET A 89 11.37 -21.32 0.43
N LYS A 90 10.10 -21.20 0.05
CA LYS A 90 9.63 -20.10 -0.79
C LYS A 90 9.50 -18.80 -0.01
N ALA A 91 9.75 -17.73 -0.74
CA ALA A 91 9.50 -16.37 -0.32
C ALA A 91 8.72 -15.64 -1.41
N PHE A 92 7.87 -14.71 -0.99
CA PHE A 92 7.13 -13.82 -1.87
C PHE A 92 7.44 -12.37 -1.55
N TYR A 93 7.47 -11.52 -2.56
CA TYR A 93 7.49 -10.08 -2.36
C TYR A 93 6.07 -9.53 -2.31
N ILE A 94 5.85 -8.59 -1.40
CA ILE A 94 4.64 -7.78 -1.32
C ILE A 94 4.97 -6.48 -2.06
N ARG A 95 4.33 -6.25 -3.20
CA ARG A 95 4.46 -5.01 -3.96
C ARG A 95 3.21 -4.16 -3.75
N PRO A 96 3.30 -3.03 -3.04
CA PRO A 96 2.19 -2.09 -2.93
C PRO A 96 1.79 -1.58 -4.32
N ILE A 97 0.51 -1.68 -4.66
CA ILE A 97 -0.04 -1.06 -5.86
C ILE A 97 -0.40 0.36 -5.45
N ILE A 98 0.44 1.30 -5.83
CA ILE A 98 0.05 2.70 -5.83
C ILE A 98 -0.93 2.81 -7.00
N GLU A 99 -2.22 2.89 -6.72
CA GLU A 99 -3.17 3.34 -7.73
C GLU A 99 -2.66 4.71 -8.17
N SER A 100 -2.10 4.76 -9.36
CA SER A 100 -1.63 6.00 -9.91
C SER A 100 -2.85 6.91 -9.96
N ASP A 101 -2.76 8.04 -9.27
CA ASP A 101 -3.41 9.26 -9.73
C ASP A 101 -2.81 9.64 -11.11
N ASP A 102 -2.92 8.77 -12.12
CA ASP A 102 -2.56 9.05 -13.51
C ASP A 102 -3.56 10.04 -14.15
N ASN A 103 -4.61 10.42 -13.41
CA ASN A 103 -5.41 11.61 -13.68
C ASN A 103 -4.75 12.92 -13.18
N LEU A 104 -3.74 12.88 -12.30
CA LEU A 104 -2.93 14.06 -11.93
C LEU A 104 -1.70 14.25 -12.83
N ARG A 105 -1.20 13.20 -13.50
CA ARG A 105 -0.05 13.33 -14.43
C ARG A 105 -0.43 13.70 -15.87
N ARG A 106 -1.60 13.31 -16.38
CA ARG A 106 -2.01 13.65 -17.76
C ARG A 106 -2.49 15.09 -17.95
N ASN A 107 -2.92 15.78 -16.89
CA ASN A 107 -3.37 17.17 -17.00
C ASN A 107 -2.23 18.21 -16.99
N ALA A 108 -0.97 17.78 -16.87
CA ALA A 108 0.20 18.66 -16.87
C ALA A 108 0.79 18.95 -18.26
N ILE A 109 0.24 18.40 -19.37
CA ILE A 109 0.77 18.63 -20.73
C ILE A 109 -0.29 19.21 -21.70
N ASN A 110 -1.39 19.80 -21.23
CA ASN A 110 -2.26 20.56 -22.12
C ASN A 110 -2.63 21.94 -21.60
N THR A 111 -1.62 22.79 -21.45
CA THR A 111 -1.80 24.24 -21.42
C THR A 111 -1.37 24.82 -22.75
N ASN A 112 -2.32 24.99 -23.67
CA ASN A 112 -2.50 26.25 -24.41
C ASN A 112 -3.71 26.16 -25.35
N THR A 113 -4.80 26.86 -25.01
CA THR A 113 -5.34 27.98 -25.82
C THR A 113 -6.81 28.30 -25.42
N ILE A 114 -6.95 29.33 -24.57
CA ILE A 114 -7.81 30.53 -24.70
C ILE A 114 -9.37 30.42 -24.85
N GLN A 115 -10.07 31.12 -23.91
CA GLN A 115 -11.37 31.86 -23.94
C GLN A 115 -12.74 31.19 -23.57
N GLU A 116 -13.19 31.46 -22.32
CA GLU A 116 -14.48 32.04 -21.79
C GLU A 116 -15.75 32.18 -22.70
N PRO A 117 -16.99 32.41 -22.18
CA PRO A 117 -17.62 32.06 -20.88
C PRO A 117 -19.14 31.63 -20.95
N MET A 118 -19.72 31.29 -19.78
CA MET A 118 -21.14 31.39 -19.36
C MET A 118 -22.22 30.41 -19.89
N ASN A 119 -22.91 29.71 -18.96
CA ASN A 119 -24.30 29.97 -18.60
C ASN A 119 -24.78 29.07 -17.43
N MET A 120 -25.54 29.65 -16.50
CA MET A 120 -26.21 29.00 -15.37
C MET A 120 -27.50 28.29 -15.81
N ALA A 121 -27.85 27.17 -15.15
CA ALA A 121 -29.24 26.89 -14.74
C ALA A 121 -29.35 25.66 -13.80
N THR A 122 -29.83 25.94 -12.59
CA THR A 122 -30.98 25.26 -11.96
C THR A 122 -30.81 23.86 -11.34
N SER A 123 -30.65 23.92 -10.01
CA SER A 123 -31.44 23.23 -8.98
C SER A 123 -31.58 21.70 -8.96
N ALA A 124 -31.08 21.19 -7.82
CA ALA A 124 -31.63 20.11 -7.02
C ALA A 124 -31.68 18.71 -7.67
N SER A 125 -30.67 17.89 -7.34
CA SER A 125 -30.85 16.55 -6.76
C SER A 125 -29.49 15.90 -6.46
N SER A 126 -29.27 15.56 -5.18
CA SER A 126 -28.46 14.44 -4.71
C SER A 126 -27.18 14.08 -5.48
N THR A 127 -26.01 14.54 -5.01
CA THR A 127 -24.81 13.70 -5.08
C THR A 127 -23.84 14.12 -3.99
N SER A 128 -23.49 13.17 -3.13
CA SER A 128 -22.31 13.19 -2.27
C SER A 128 -21.05 13.42 -3.10
N SER A 129 -20.75 14.68 -3.41
CA SER A 129 -19.44 15.12 -3.89
C SER A 129 -18.47 15.03 -2.72
N SER A 130 -18.05 13.81 -2.43
CA SER A 130 -16.86 13.51 -1.64
C SER A 130 -15.64 14.00 -2.42
N SER A 131 -15.52 15.32 -2.54
CA SER A 131 -14.23 15.97 -2.61
C SER A 131 -13.49 15.42 -1.41
N SER A 132 -12.52 14.54 -1.64
CA SER A 132 -11.67 13.95 -0.61
C SER A 132 -10.77 15.05 -0.06
N ILE A 133 -11.37 15.98 0.70
CA ILE A 133 -10.67 17.03 1.42
C ILE A 133 -9.66 16.30 2.30
N ARG A 134 -8.36 16.49 2.02
CA ARG A 134 -7.31 15.92 2.86
C ARG A 134 -7.48 16.52 4.24
N ARG A 135 -7.67 15.67 5.25
CA ARG A 135 -7.85 16.10 6.64
C ARG A 135 -6.63 15.73 7.46
N CYS A 136 -6.39 16.51 8.52
CA CYS A 136 -5.40 16.21 9.53
C CYS A 136 -5.67 14.83 10.12
N VAL A 137 -4.68 13.95 10.10
CA VAL A 137 -4.83 12.56 10.58
C VAL A 137 -5.01 12.44 12.10
N ILE A 138 -4.86 13.53 12.83
CA ILE A 138 -5.02 13.58 14.29
C ILE A 138 -6.44 13.98 14.67
N CYS A 139 -6.92 15.14 14.21
CA CYS A 139 -8.24 15.63 14.58
C CYS A 139 -9.35 15.28 13.58
N MET A 140 -9.00 14.87 12.36
CA MET A 140 -9.93 14.61 11.25
C MET A 140 -10.90 15.77 10.95
N ALA A 141 -10.63 16.97 11.46
CA ALA A 141 -11.53 18.11 11.42
C ALA A 141 -10.99 19.27 10.55
N CYS A 142 -9.68 19.51 10.60
CA CYS A 142 -9.01 20.60 9.89
C CYS A 142 -8.15 20.06 8.73
N GLU A 143 -7.84 20.90 7.76
CA GLU A 143 -6.89 20.56 6.70
C GLU A 143 -5.44 20.51 7.24
N PRO A 144 -4.59 19.61 6.72
CA PRO A 144 -3.19 19.54 7.10
C PRO A 144 -2.42 20.71 6.46
N ASN A 145 -1.76 21.51 7.30
CA ASN A 145 -1.01 22.69 6.89
C ASN A 145 0.39 22.76 7.56
N MET A 146 0.85 21.66 8.15
CA MET A 146 2.16 21.59 8.79
C MET A 146 3.03 20.47 8.22
N LEU A 147 4.23 20.85 7.76
CA LEU A 147 5.28 19.97 7.28
C LEU A 147 6.16 19.50 8.44
N LEU A 148 6.40 18.20 8.52
CA LEU A 148 7.21 17.56 9.58
C LEU A 148 8.59 17.18 9.06
N GLY A 149 9.66 17.88 9.43
CA GLY A 149 11.01 17.46 9.03
C GLY A 149 11.66 16.50 10.03
N PRO A 150 12.55 15.60 9.56
CA PRO A 150 13.17 15.61 8.24
C PRO A 150 12.37 14.91 7.12
N CYS A 151 11.27 14.23 7.44
CA CYS A 151 10.53 13.41 6.47
C CYS A 151 9.62 14.18 5.49
N ASN A 152 9.35 15.46 5.76
CA ASN A 152 8.52 16.37 4.98
C ASN A 152 7.08 15.88 4.69
N HIS A 153 6.48 15.08 5.58
CA HIS A 153 5.06 14.71 5.45
C HIS A 153 4.13 15.84 5.92
N LEU A 154 3.19 16.23 5.05
CA LEU A 154 2.11 17.19 5.33
C LEU A 154 0.83 16.44 5.71
N CYS A 155 0.72 16.05 6.98
CA CYS A 155 -0.36 15.18 7.46
C CYS A 155 -1.12 15.71 8.68
N ILE A 156 -0.67 16.82 9.29
CA ILE A 156 -1.30 17.40 10.47
C ILE A 156 -1.60 18.90 10.30
N CYS A 157 -2.62 19.38 11.01
CA CYS A 157 -2.89 20.81 11.12
C CYS A 157 -2.00 21.46 12.19
N GLN A 158 -1.85 22.78 12.12
CA GLN A 158 -1.05 23.58 13.04
C GLN A 158 -1.46 23.37 14.49
N ASN A 159 -2.77 23.24 14.76
CA ASN A 159 -3.29 23.08 16.11
C ASN A 159 -2.93 21.72 16.73
N CYS A 160 -2.89 20.65 15.91
CA CYS A 160 -2.41 19.35 16.37
C CYS A 160 -0.88 19.32 16.46
N GLY A 161 -0.21 20.00 15.53
CA GLY A 161 1.24 20.03 15.46
C GLY A 161 1.94 20.84 16.55
N THR A 162 1.24 21.72 17.26
CA THR A 162 1.75 22.40 18.47
C THR A 162 1.64 21.54 19.73
N SER A 163 0.94 20.39 19.68
CA SER A 163 0.82 19.50 20.85
C SER A 163 2.17 18.92 21.25
N PRO A 164 2.56 19.00 22.54
CA PRO A 164 3.81 18.42 23.02
C PRO A 164 3.81 16.89 22.99
N THR A 165 2.66 16.24 22.79
CA THR A 165 2.56 14.77 22.76
C THR A 165 2.99 14.16 21.43
N ILE A 166 3.13 14.95 20.36
CA ILE A 166 3.46 14.46 19.03
C ILE A 166 4.97 14.60 18.83
N HIS A 167 5.74 13.52 18.96
CA HIS A 167 7.20 13.56 18.74
C HIS A 167 7.66 12.88 17.46
N THR A 168 6.78 12.12 16.80
CA THR A 168 7.07 11.34 15.61
C THR A 168 6.04 11.60 14.52
N CYS A 169 6.47 11.53 13.25
CA CYS A 169 5.58 11.66 12.11
C CYS A 169 4.52 10.53 12.12
N PRO A 170 3.20 10.85 12.01
CA PRO A 170 2.16 9.83 11.93
C PRO A 170 2.27 8.90 10.72
N ILE A 171 2.92 9.35 9.64
CA ILE A 171 3.03 8.61 8.38
C ILE A 171 4.21 7.64 8.41
N CYS A 172 5.40 8.13 8.75
CA CYS A 172 6.64 7.33 8.63
C CYS A 172 7.34 7.07 9.97
N ARG A 173 6.78 7.52 11.09
CA ARG A 173 7.30 7.34 12.47
C ARG A 173 8.69 7.94 12.72
N VAL A 174 9.25 8.68 11.76
CA VAL A 174 10.50 9.44 11.93
C VAL A 174 10.32 10.52 13.00
N ALA A 175 11.31 10.69 13.87
CA ALA A 175 11.31 11.73 14.90
C ALA A 175 11.24 13.14 14.28
N ILE A 176 10.32 13.95 14.79
CA ILE A 176 10.08 15.31 14.31
C ILE A 176 11.16 16.23 14.89
N GLN A 177 11.99 16.79 14.03
CA GLN A 177 13.04 17.73 14.41
C GLN A 177 12.60 19.19 14.20
N ASN A 178 11.83 19.45 13.15
CA ASN A 178 11.29 20.77 12.86
C ASN A 178 9.86 20.69 12.31
N ARG A 179 9.14 21.81 12.41
CA ARG A 179 7.76 21.96 11.97
C ARG A 179 7.64 23.25 11.20
N THR A 180 7.17 23.17 9.96
CA THR A 180 6.99 24.34 9.10
C THR A 180 5.53 24.46 8.72
N VAL A 181 4.91 25.59 9.03
CA VAL A 181 3.54 25.89 8.60
C VAL A 181 3.57 26.32 7.13
N VAL A 182 2.73 25.71 6.32
CA VAL A 182 2.55 26.03 4.91
C VAL A 182 1.23 26.76 4.75
N TYR A 183 1.27 27.91 4.07
CA TYR A 183 0.09 28.68 3.72
C TYR A 183 -0.27 28.35 2.27
N MET A 184 -1.48 27.82 2.04
CA MET A 184 -2.04 27.53 0.72
C MET A 184 -3.05 28.61 0.34
#